data_AF-A0A060BK58-F1
#
_entry.id   AF-A0A060BK58-F1
#
_cell.length_a   1.000
_cell.length_b   1.000
_cell.length_c   1.000
_cell.angle_alpha   90.00
_cell.angle_beta   90.00
_cell.angle_gamma   90.00
#
_symmetry.space_group_name_H-M   'P 1'
#
loop_
_entity.id
_entity.type
_entity.pdbx_description
1 polymer ?
#
loop_
_entity_poly.entity_id
_entity_poly.type
_entity_poly.pdbx_seq_one_letter_code
_entity_poly.pdbx_strand_id
1 'polypeptide(L)'
;MSDMGIEFTHFGEFSWGMLEPEEGCYNFTWLDRAISLAASHGLKVILCTPSPAPPVWLSKRYPDILIRRDNGVVIQHGRRQHGSWSSDRYCEFVKKIVSRLAD
;
A
#
# COMPACT_ATOMS: atom_id res chain seq x y z
N MET A 1 4.48 -16.78 -16.89
CA MET A 1 3.10 -16.21 -16.84
C MET A 1 2.52 -16.17 -18.24
N SER A 2 3.06 -15.35 -19.14
CA SER A 2 2.61 -15.28 -20.55
C SER A 2 2.57 -16.64 -21.24
N ASP A 3 3.66 -17.42 -21.18
CA ASP A 3 3.72 -18.74 -21.84
C ASP A 3 2.71 -19.77 -21.30
N MET A 4 2.15 -19.51 -20.11
CA MET A 4 1.10 -20.33 -19.50
C MET A 4 -0.31 -19.86 -19.88
N GLY A 5 -0.44 -18.87 -20.77
CA GLY A 5 -1.71 -18.27 -21.17
C GLY A 5 -2.30 -17.28 -20.17
N ILE A 6 -1.52 -16.80 -19.19
CA ILE A 6 -1.99 -15.79 -18.23
C ILE A 6 -1.96 -14.40 -18.89
N GLU A 7 -3.08 -13.69 -18.88
CA GLU A 7 -3.19 -12.34 -19.47
C GLU A 7 -3.05 -11.20 -18.46
N PHE A 8 -3.34 -11.45 -17.18
CA PHE A 8 -3.39 -10.42 -16.14
C PHE A 8 -2.43 -10.72 -15.01
N THR A 9 -1.83 -9.67 -14.46
CA THR A 9 -1.06 -9.72 -13.22
C THR A 9 -1.54 -8.64 -12.27
N HIS A 10 -1.49 -8.92 -10.97
CA HIS A 10 -2.04 -8.08 -9.92
C HIS A 10 -0.98 -7.85 -8.85
N PHE A 11 -0.72 -6.58 -8.52
CA PHE A 11 0.25 -6.24 -7.47
C PHE A 11 0.07 -4.82 -6.91
N GLY A 12 0.73 -4.57 -5.78
CA GLY A 12 0.84 -3.26 -5.13
C GLY A 12 0.01 -3.12 -3.85
N GLU A 13 -0.85 -4.09 -3.51
CA GLU A 13 -1.79 -3.97 -2.41
C GLU A 13 -1.14 -3.91 -1.01
N PHE A 14 0.10 -4.39 -0.87
CA PHE A 14 0.85 -4.37 0.39
C PHE A 14 2.20 -3.65 0.27
N SER A 15 2.40 -2.86 -0.78
CA SER A 15 3.71 -2.25 -1.06
C SER A 15 3.92 -0.87 -0.45
N TRP A 16 3.04 -0.38 0.43
CA TRP A 16 3.15 0.99 0.98
C TRP A 16 4.53 1.25 1.58
N GLY A 17 5.06 0.35 2.41
CA GLY A 17 6.40 0.52 2.99
C GLY A 17 7.56 0.51 2.00
N MET A 18 7.38 -0.01 0.79
CA MET A 18 8.37 0.10 -0.28
C MET A 18 8.17 1.37 -1.12
N LEU A 19 6.93 1.79 -1.32
CA LEU A 19 6.56 2.99 -2.07
C LEU A 19 6.87 4.27 -1.29
N GLU A 20 6.73 4.25 0.03
CA GLU A 20 6.98 5.35 0.95
C GLU A 20 7.73 4.80 2.19
N PRO A 21 9.04 4.51 2.08
CA PRO A 21 9.84 3.98 3.18
C PRO A 21 9.95 4.93 4.39
N GLU A 22 9.85 6.24 4.15
CA GLU A 22 9.81 7.29 5.17
C GLU A 22 8.72 8.31 4.79
N GLU A 23 8.19 9.04 5.77
CA GLU A 23 7.10 9.99 5.55
C GLU A 23 7.45 11.04 4.49
N GLY A 24 6.72 11.04 3.37
CA GLY A 24 6.93 11.95 2.24
C GLY A 24 8.09 11.58 1.29
N CYS A 25 8.85 10.52 1.57
CA CYS A 25 9.91 10.02 0.70
C CYS A 25 9.38 8.89 -0.17
N TYR A 26 9.06 9.17 -1.44
CA TYR A 26 8.48 8.18 -2.35
C TYR A 26 9.53 7.53 -3.26
N ASN A 27 9.39 6.21 -3.50
CA ASN A 27 10.21 5.46 -4.46
C ASN A 27 9.37 4.52 -5.32
N PHE A 28 9.06 4.95 -6.54
CA PHE A 28 8.30 4.19 -7.53
C PHE A 28 9.17 3.39 -8.50
N THR A 29 10.49 3.57 -8.48
CA THR A 29 11.44 2.97 -9.45
C THR A 29 11.25 1.46 -9.62
N TRP A 30 11.03 0.73 -8.53
CA TRP A 30 10.83 -0.72 -8.58
C TRP A 30 9.48 -1.10 -9.20
N LEU A 31 8.45 -0.28 -8.98
CA LEU A 31 7.10 -0.48 -9.51
C LEU A 31 7.10 -0.21 -11.02
N ASP A 32 7.75 0.87 -11.46
CA ASP A 32 7.90 1.21 -12.88
C ASP A 32 8.60 0.09 -13.64
N ARG A 33 9.65 -0.49 -13.05
CA ARG A 33 10.34 -1.65 -13.59
C ARG A 33 9.43 -2.87 -13.68
N ALA A 34 8.63 -3.14 -12.65
CA ALA A 34 7.70 -4.28 -12.64
C ALA A 34 6.59 -4.13 -13.70
N ILE A 35 6.03 -2.92 -13.84
CA ILE A 35 5.02 -2.60 -14.85
C ILE A 35 5.62 -2.73 -16.25
N SER A 36 6.82 -2.20 -16.48
CA SER A 36 7.51 -2.28 -17.76
C SER A 36 7.78 -3.74 -18.18
N LEU A 37 8.17 -4.58 -17.21
CA LEU A 37 8.37 -6.01 -17.44
C LEU A 37 7.05 -6.74 -17.76
N ALA A 38 5.97 -6.41 -17.05
CA ALA A 38 4.65 -6.97 -17.36
C ALA A 38 4.22 -6.60 -18.78
N ALA A 39 4.38 -5.33 -19.16
CA ALA A 39 4.07 -4.83 -20.50
C ALA A 39 4.91 -5.50 -21.58
N SER A 40 6.22 -5.72 -21.36
CA SER A 40 7.09 -6.40 -22.34
C SER A 40 6.69 -7.85 -22.61
N HIS A 41 5.97 -8.47 -21.68
CA HIS A 41 5.43 -9.82 -21.82
C HIS A 41 3.94 -9.84 -22.20
N GLY A 42 3.35 -8.70 -22.59
CA GLY A 42 1.95 -8.61 -23.00
C GLY A 42 0.95 -8.80 -21.87
N LEU A 43 1.38 -8.69 -20.61
CA LEU A 43 0.50 -8.83 -19.44
C LEU A 43 -0.19 -7.49 -19.13
N LYS A 44 -1.49 -7.54 -18.87
CA LYS A 44 -2.28 -6.43 -18.36
C LYS A 44 -2.10 -6.34 -16.84
N VAL A 45 -1.86 -5.14 -16.34
CA VAL A 45 -1.62 -4.91 -14.90
C VAL A 45 -2.90 -4.43 -14.22
N ILE A 46 -3.27 -5.11 -13.14
CA ILE A 46 -4.27 -4.65 -12.16
C ILE A 46 -3.48 -4.03 -11.00
N LEU A 47 -3.37 -2.70 -10.99
CA LEU A 47 -2.61 -1.98 -9.97
C LEU A 47 -3.50 -1.70 -8.75
N CYS A 48 -3.02 -2.11 -7.58
CA CYS A 48 -3.74 -1.89 -6.33
C CYS A 48 -3.27 -0.67 -5.54
N THR A 49 -4.19 -0.07 -4.81
CA THR A 49 -3.87 0.89 -3.75
C THR A 49 -3.26 0.16 -2.55
N PRO A 50 -2.16 0.64 -1.95
CA PRO A 50 -1.41 -0.08 -0.92
C PRO A 50 -2.00 0.12 0.49
N SER A 51 -3.22 0.64 0.60
CA SER A 51 -3.86 1.05 1.86
C SER A 51 -4.01 -0.07 2.90
N PRO A 52 -4.24 -1.36 2.57
CA PRO A 52 -4.46 -2.41 3.58
C PRO A 52 -3.32 -2.63 4.59
N ALA A 53 -2.08 -2.24 4.28
CA ALA A 53 -0.94 -2.42 5.17
C ALA A 53 -0.09 -1.14 5.23
N PRO A 54 -0.41 -0.20 6.14
CA PRO A 54 0.39 1.00 6.29
C PRO A 54 1.80 0.66 6.79
N PRO A 55 2.80 1.51 6.50
CA PRO A 55 4.18 1.26 6.88
C PRO A 55 4.41 1.41 8.38
N VAL A 56 5.50 0.80 8.86
CA VAL A 56 5.88 0.83 10.28
C VAL A 56 6.01 2.26 10.80
N TRP A 57 6.64 3.16 10.03
CA TRP A 57 6.86 4.55 10.44
C TRP A 57 5.54 5.26 10.72
N LEU A 58 4.50 5.00 9.92
CA LEU A 58 3.21 5.65 10.05
C LEU A 58 2.53 5.25 11.36
N SER A 59 2.48 3.95 11.64
CA SER A 59 1.90 3.42 12.89
C SER A 59 2.69 3.79 14.15
N LYS A 60 4.02 3.90 14.05
CA LYS A 60 4.87 4.30 15.18
C LYS A 60 4.74 5.79 15.49
N ARG A 61 4.66 6.64 14.47
CA ARG A 61 4.56 8.09 14.63
C ARG A 61 3.14 8.54 14.99
N TYR A 62 2.13 7.87 14.45
CA TYR A 62 0.72 8.20 14.64
C TYR A 62 -0.06 6.97 15.14
N PRO A 63 0.09 6.59 16.42
CA PRO A 63 -0.58 5.39 16.96
C PRO A 63 -2.12 5.51 16.99
N ASP A 64 -2.66 6.72 16.89
CA ASP A 64 -4.10 7.00 16.82
C ASP A 64 -4.75 6.59 15.50
N ILE A 65 -3.96 6.27 14.47
CA ILE A 65 -4.48 5.71 13.22
C ILE A 65 -4.91 4.24 13.38
N LEU A 66 -4.49 3.58 14.46
CA LEU A 66 -4.68 2.15 14.66
C LEU A 66 -6.09 1.85 15.14
N ILE A 67 -6.62 0.69 14.72
CA ILE A 67 -7.92 0.20 15.20
C ILE A 67 -7.86 -0.01 16.72
N ARG A 68 -8.83 0.58 17.42
CA ARG A 68 -9.12 0.28 18.82
C ARG A 68 -10.33 -0.63 18.90
N ARG A 69 -10.20 -1.75 19.61
CA ARG A 69 -11.29 -2.68 19.89
C ARG A 69 -12.26 -2.10 20.93
N ASP A 70 -13.45 -2.68 21.00
CA ASP A 70 -14.49 -2.37 21.98
C ASP A 70 -14.00 -2.43 23.45
N ASN A 71 -13.09 -3.35 23.75
CA ASN A 71 -12.44 -3.49 25.05
C ASN A 71 -11.30 -2.49 25.30
N GLY A 72 -11.10 -1.50 24.43
CA GLY A 72 -10.08 -0.45 24.56
C GLY A 72 -8.68 -0.83 24.08
N VAL A 73 -8.44 -2.09 23.70
CA VAL A 73 -7.14 -2.56 23.20
C VAL A 73 -6.86 -2.03 21.80
N VAL A 74 -5.67 -1.44 21.61
CA VAL A 74 -5.19 -0.97 20.31
C VAL A 74 -4.48 -2.10 19.57
N ILE A 75 -4.88 -2.36 18.32
CA ILE A 75 -4.20 -3.35 17.47
C ILE A 75 -2.83 -2.80 17.08
N GLN A 76 -1.78 -3.50 17.50
CA GLN A 76 -0.40 -3.12 17.21
C GLN A 76 0.01 -3.49 15.78
N HIS A 77 1.05 -2.80 15.30
CA HIS A 77 1.72 -3.15 14.05
C HIS A 77 2.35 -4.55 14.12
N GLY A 78 2.41 -5.26 13.00
CA GLY A 78 3.00 -6.62 12.90
C GLY A 78 2.14 -7.62 12.12
N ARG A 79 0.89 -7.25 11.82
CA ARG A 79 0.03 -7.93 10.84
C ARG A 79 -0.38 -6.92 9.76
N ARG A 80 -1.45 -7.20 9.03
CA ARG A 80 -2.10 -6.31 8.05
C ARG A 80 -3.44 -5.81 8.56
N GLN A 81 -4.01 -4.81 7.88
CA GLN A 81 -5.34 -4.25 8.15
C GLN A 81 -5.53 -3.73 9.58
N HIS A 82 -4.49 -3.06 10.11
CA HIS A 82 -4.50 -2.50 11.45
C HIS A 82 -4.82 -0.99 11.48
N GLY A 83 -4.90 -0.33 10.32
CA GLY A 83 -5.34 1.06 10.18
C GLY A 83 -6.86 1.18 10.29
N SER A 84 -7.32 2.22 10.98
CA SER A 84 -8.74 2.50 11.23
C SER A 84 -9.31 3.41 10.15
N TRP A 85 -10.33 2.94 9.43
CA TRP A 85 -11.06 3.74 8.44
C TRP A 85 -11.87 4.89 9.06
N SER A 86 -12.10 4.87 10.37
CA SER A 86 -12.71 5.98 11.11
C SER A 86 -11.69 7.05 11.52
N SER A 87 -10.39 6.84 11.28
CA SER A 87 -9.37 7.85 11.57
C SER A 87 -9.22 8.79 10.37
N ASP A 88 -9.61 10.05 10.54
CA ASP A 88 -9.42 11.09 9.51
C ASP A 88 -7.96 11.17 9.08
N ARG A 89 -7.03 11.06 10.04
CA ARG A 89 -5.59 11.06 9.77
C ARG A 89 -5.19 9.90 8.86
N TYR A 90 -5.67 8.69 9.15
CA TYR A 90 -5.38 7.54 8.30
C TYR A 90 -5.94 7.73 6.89
N CYS A 91 -7.17 8.21 6.78
CA CYS A 91 -7.80 8.53 5.50
C CYS A 91 -7.00 9.58 4.71
N GLU A 92 -6.44 10.61 5.36
CA GLU A 92 -5.57 11.58 4.70
C GLU A 92 -4.27 10.96 4.18
N PHE A 93 -3.62 10.07 4.93
CA PHE A 93 -2.45 9.35 4.44
C PHE A 93 -2.78 8.42 3.26
N VAL A 94 -3.92 7.73 3.32
CA VAL A 94 -4.41 6.89 2.22
C VAL A 94 -4.66 7.74 0.97
N LYS A 95 -5.34 8.88 1.09
CA LYS A 95 -5.57 9.80 -0.04
C LYS A 95 -4.26 10.25 -0.66
N LYS A 96 -3.26 10.61 0.15
CA LYS A 96 -1.93 11.03 -0.33
C LYS A 96 -1.25 9.95 -1.15
N ILE A 97 -1.09 8.74 -0.61
CA ILE A 97 -0.38 7.67 -1.33
C ILE A 97 -1.14 7.25 -2.60
N VAL A 98 -2.47 7.22 -2.57
CA VAL A 98 -3.29 6.89 -3.74
C VAL A 98 -3.18 7.96 -4.81
N SER A 99 -3.16 9.24 -4.43
CA SER A 99 -2.95 10.34 -5.39
C SER A 99 -1.56 10.23 -6.02
N ARG A 100 -0.51 10.01 -5.22
CA ARG A 100 0.86 9.83 -5.73
C ARG A 100 1.04 8.62 -6.66
N LEU A 101 0.22 7.58 -6.49
CA LEU A 101 0.25 6.41 -7.36
C LEU A 101 -0.49 6.65 -8.68
N ALA A 102 -1.42 7.60 -8.71
CA ALA A 102 -2.24 7.93 -9.87
C ALA A 102 -1.67 9.08 -10.73
N ASP A 103 -0.80 9.90 -10.14
CA ASP A 103 -0.03 10.97 -10.81
C ASP A 103 0.94 10.42 -11.86
#